data_AF-A0A925NYJ2-F1
#
_entry.id   AF-A0A925NYJ2-F1
#
_cell.length_a   1.000
_cell.length_b   1.000
_cell.length_c   1.000
_cell.angle_alpha   90.00
_cell.angle_beta   90.00
_cell.angle_gamma   90.00
#
_symmetry.space_group_name_H-M   'P 1'
#
loop_
_entity.id
_entity.type
_entity.pdbx_description
1 polymer ?
#
loop_
_entity_poly.entity_id
_entity_poly.type
_entity_poly.pdbx_seq_one_letter_code
_entity_poly.pdbx_strand_id
1 'polypeptide(L)'
;MIRTIVQRIKLFSSPRKEFYLFLRSLLGFYPTNLRVYDIAVIHKSASKMNSQGNYVNNERLEYLGDAILGAAIADFLYNRFPNQDEGYLTQMRSKLVNRSFLTQLTYQIGLNHYIQSNTTSTIESSHIYGDTLEALIGAIYLDRGYPDAKKFIIRKLLNNYVNLVEVQNTNTNYKSQLIEWSQKNKRAVSFDTVDESKNDGKQPWFVASIEV
;
A
#
# COMPACT_ATOMS: atom_id res chain seq x y z
N MET A 1 -6.75 26.48 18.20
CA MET A 1 -8.17 26.35 18.58
C MET A 1 -9.12 26.91 17.50
N ILE A 2 -8.95 28.17 17.07
CA ILE A 2 -9.82 28.80 16.05
C ILE A 2 -9.73 28.12 14.66
N ARG A 3 -8.51 27.80 14.18
CA ARG A 3 -8.30 27.07 12.90
C ARG A 3 -9.06 25.73 12.86
N THR A 4 -9.11 25.03 13.99
CA THR A 4 -9.77 23.72 14.14
C THR A 4 -11.29 23.84 14.03
N ILE A 5 -11.87 24.92 14.56
CA ILE A 5 -13.32 25.20 14.49
C ILE A 5 -13.73 25.58 13.06
N VAL A 6 -12.95 26.43 12.38
CA VAL A 6 -13.21 26.82 10.98
C VAL A 6 -13.09 25.63 10.03
N GLN A 7 -12.07 24.77 10.21
CA GLN A 7 -11.95 23.53 9.46
C GLN A 7 -13.15 22.61 9.72
N ARG A 8 -13.58 22.48 10.98
CA ARG A 8 -14.77 21.68 11.34
C ARG A 8 -16.02 22.15 10.59
N ILE A 9 -16.27 23.46 10.53
CA ILE A 9 -17.43 24.02 9.81
C ILE A 9 -17.35 23.76 8.29
N LYS A 10 -16.16 23.92 7.68
CA LYS A 10 -15.96 23.61 6.25
C LYS A 10 -16.23 22.13 5.91
N LEU A 11 -15.88 21.20 6.80
CA LEU A 11 -16.10 19.77 6.57
C LEU A 11 -17.58 19.40 6.55
N PHE A 12 -18.41 20.06 7.36
CA PHE A 12 -19.87 19.79 7.44
C PHE A 12 -20.65 20.27 6.20
N SER A 13 -20.11 21.21 5.43
CA SER A 13 -20.76 21.79 4.24
C SER A 13 -20.26 21.19 2.92
N SER A 14 -19.29 20.27 2.95
CA SER A 14 -18.69 19.69 1.73
C SER A 14 -19.58 18.59 1.13
N PRO A 15 -19.67 18.49 -0.22
CA PRO A 15 -20.25 17.33 -0.89
C PRO A 15 -19.61 15.99 -0.50
N ARG A 16 -18.34 16.01 -0.04
CA ARG A 16 -17.59 14.82 0.42
C ARG A 16 -17.53 14.69 1.94
N LYS A 17 -18.52 15.22 2.66
CA LYS A 17 -18.58 15.20 4.14
C LYS A 17 -18.34 13.81 4.74
N GLU A 18 -18.95 12.76 4.20
CA GLU A 18 -18.79 11.38 4.69
C GLU A 18 -17.33 10.93 4.65
N PHE A 19 -16.64 11.16 3.53
CA PHE A 19 -15.22 10.84 3.39
C PHE A 19 -14.35 11.60 4.39
N TYR A 20 -14.67 12.87 4.64
CA TYR A 20 -13.92 13.69 5.56
C TYR A 20 -14.14 13.33 7.03
N LEU A 21 -15.35 12.89 7.40
CA LEU A 21 -15.63 12.32 8.72
C LEU A 21 -14.91 10.99 8.91
N PHE A 22 -14.90 10.15 7.87
CA PHE A 22 -14.11 8.92 7.83
C PHE A 22 -12.62 9.20 8.06
N LEU A 23 -12.00 10.11 7.28
CA LEU A 23 -10.60 10.48 7.45
C LEU A 23 -10.30 10.94 8.87
N ARG A 24 -11.17 11.78 9.45
CA ARG A 24 -10.98 12.22 10.83
C ARG A 24 -10.96 11.04 11.82
N SER A 25 -11.89 10.10 11.66
CA SER A 25 -11.99 8.91 12.51
C SER A 25 -10.73 8.03 12.39
N LEU A 26 -10.31 7.79 11.15
CA LEU A 26 -9.16 6.97 10.81
C LEU A 26 -7.84 7.59 11.31
N LEU A 27 -7.59 8.85 10.94
CA LEU A 27 -6.33 9.54 11.18
C LEU A 27 -6.16 9.98 12.65
N GLY A 28 -7.28 10.30 13.32
CA GLY A 28 -7.25 10.86 14.68
C GLY A 28 -6.83 12.34 14.75
N PHE A 29 -6.71 13.01 13.60
CA PHE A 29 -6.49 14.45 13.48
C PHE A 29 -7.33 15.03 12.34
N TYR A 30 -7.38 16.37 12.25
CA TYR A 30 -8.06 17.06 11.16
C TYR A 30 -7.07 17.36 10.02
N PRO A 31 -7.31 16.87 8.80
CA PRO A 31 -6.54 17.25 7.62
C PRO A 31 -6.49 18.77 7.44
N THR A 32 -5.31 19.31 7.15
CA THR A 32 -5.17 20.76 6.89
C THR A 32 -5.41 21.08 5.41
N ASN A 33 -4.91 20.24 4.51
CA ASN A 33 -5.09 20.32 3.08
C ASN A 33 -5.94 19.15 2.56
N LEU A 34 -7.25 19.30 2.50
CA LEU A 34 -8.17 18.23 2.05
C LEU A 34 -7.92 17.79 0.60
N ARG A 35 -7.36 18.67 -0.24
CA ARG A 35 -7.14 18.37 -1.66
C ARG A 35 -6.20 17.19 -1.86
N VAL A 36 -5.15 17.04 -1.06
CA VAL A 36 -4.22 15.91 -1.23
C VAL A 36 -4.88 14.58 -0.87
N TYR A 37 -5.80 14.56 0.09
CA TYR A 37 -6.58 13.36 0.43
C TYR A 37 -7.65 13.05 -0.60
N ASP A 38 -8.25 14.08 -1.21
CA ASP A 38 -9.19 13.90 -2.32
C ASP A 38 -8.51 13.26 -3.53
N ILE A 39 -7.26 13.66 -3.82
CA ILE A 39 -6.44 13.10 -4.89
C ILE A 39 -6.00 11.66 -4.57
N ALA A 40 -5.64 11.37 -3.31
CA ALA A 40 -5.14 10.06 -2.90
C ALA A 40 -6.10 8.90 -3.26
N VAL A 41 -7.40 9.16 -3.32
CA VAL A 41 -8.45 8.16 -3.62
C VAL A 41 -8.89 8.15 -5.09
N ILE A 42 -8.19 8.85 -5.98
CA ILE A 42 -8.48 8.86 -7.43
C ILE A 42 -7.47 7.98 -8.13
N HIS A 43 -7.88 6.77 -8.51
CA HIS A 43 -7.05 5.89 -9.31
C HIS A 43 -6.83 6.47 -10.72
N LYS A 44 -5.72 6.12 -11.37
CA LYS A 44 -5.38 6.59 -12.72
C LYS A 44 -6.47 6.33 -13.77
N SER A 45 -7.26 5.26 -13.66
CA SER A 45 -8.39 5.00 -14.58
C SER A 45 -9.55 5.98 -14.43
N ALA A 46 -9.62 6.70 -13.31
CA ALA A 46 -10.56 7.78 -13.05
C ALA A 46 -9.89 9.17 -13.04
N SER A 47 -8.71 9.30 -13.69
CA SER A 47 -7.98 10.56 -13.80
C SER A 47 -8.87 11.68 -14.31
N LYS A 48 -8.75 12.85 -13.69
CA LYS A 48 -9.46 14.07 -14.12
C LYS A 48 -8.47 15.07 -14.66
N MET A 49 -8.84 15.81 -15.69
CA MET A 49 -8.05 16.96 -16.13
C MET A 49 -8.35 18.17 -15.24
N ASN A 50 -7.30 18.84 -14.79
CA ASN A 50 -7.44 20.14 -14.13
C ASN A 50 -7.46 21.29 -15.15
N SER A 51 -7.69 22.52 -14.67
CA SER A 51 -7.74 23.73 -15.51
C SER A 51 -6.44 24.04 -16.27
N GLN A 52 -5.34 23.36 -15.94
CA GLN A 52 -4.03 23.50 -16.59
C GLN A 52 -3.75 22.36 -17.58
N GLY A 53 -4.73 21.48 -17.84
CA GLY A 53 -4.58 20.35 -18.76
C GLY A 53 -3.81 19.16 -18.18
N ASN A 54 -3.45 19.17 -16.89
CA ASN A 54 -2.73 18.08 -16.25
C ASN A 54 -3.70 17.03 -15.71
N TYR A 55 -3.34 15.75 -15.87
CA TYR A 55 -4.04 14.65 -15.21
C TYR A 55 -3.83 14.69 -13.70
N VAL A 56 -4.93 14.53 -12.96
CA VAL A 56 -4.96 14.48 -11.50
C VAL A 56 -5.41 13.09 -11.08
N ASN A 57 -4.48 12.34 -10.49
CA ASN A 57 -4.66 11.01 -9.93
C ASN A 57 -3.68 10.78 -8.77
N ASN A 58 -3.73 9.59 -8.19
CA ASN A 58 -2.97 9.22 -7.01
C ASN A 58 -1.52 8.76 -7.26
N GLU A 59 -1.07 8.56 -8.50
CA GLU A 59 0.23 7.91 -8.82
C GLU A 59 1.44 8.63 -8.18
N ARG A 60 1.43 9.97 -8.17
CA ARG A 60 2.51 10.74 -7.53
C ARG A 60 2.51 10.62 -6.00
N LEU A 61 1.32 10.47 -5.41
CA LEU A 61 1.18 10.29 -3.97
C LEU A 61 1.54 8.87 -3.57
N GLU A 62 1.15 7.87 -4.37
CA GLU A 62 1.54 6.46 -4.23
C GLU A 62 3.06 6.33 -4.19
N TYR A 63 3.76 6.85 -5.20
CA TYR A 63 5.23 6.85 -5.27
C TYR A 63 5.90 7.41 -4.00
N LEU A 64 5.40 8.55 -3.51
CA LEU A 64 5.93 9.16 -2.28
C LEU A 64 5.56 8.32 -1.06
N GLY A 65 4.33 7.83 -1.00
CA GLY A 65 3.78 7.04 0.08
C GLY A 65 4.52 5.73 0.31
N ASP A 66 4.85 5.01 -0.76
CA ASP A 66 5.65 3.77 -0.72
C ASP A 66 7.01 4.02 -0.05
N ALA A 67 7.74 5.05 -0.49
CA ALA A 67 9.02 5.41 0.12
C ALA A 67 8.91 5.73 1.62
N ILE A 68 7.86 6.47 2.01
CA ILE A 68 7.60 6.82 3.41
C ILE A 68 7.20 5.58 4.23
N LEU A 69 6.36 4.70 3.67
CA LEU A 69 5.96 3.44 4.27
C LEU A 69 7.19 2.56 4.51
N GLY A 70 8.00 2.34 3.48
CA GLY A 70 9.22 1.54 3.55
C GLY A 70 10.18 2.04 4.64
N ALA A 71 10.39 3.37 4.71
CA ALA A 71 11.23 3.98 5.74
C ALA A 71 10.67 3.77 7.15
N ALA A 72 9.36 4.00 7.36
CA ALA A 72 8.71 3.84 8.66
C ALA A 72 8.72 2.38 9.14
N ILE A 73 8.49 1.42 8.25
CA ILE A 73 8.54 -0.02 8.56
C ILE A 73 9.98 -0.45 8.87
N ALA A 74 10.97 -0.01 8.10
CA ALA A 74 12.37 -0.33 8.36
C ALA A 74 12.82 0.17 9.74
N ASP A 75 12.51 1.42 10.08
CA ASP A 75 12.77 2.02 11.39
C ASP A 75 12.07 1.24 12.52
N PHE A 76 10.81 0.87 12.33
CA PHE A 76 10.08 0.05 13.29
C PHE A 76 10.73 -1.33 13.51
N LEU A 77 11.05 -2.05 12.44
CA LEU A 77 11.64 -3.40 12.52
C LEU A 77 13.02 -3.37 13.15
N TYR A 78 13.86 -2.40 12.78
CA TYR A 78 15.20 -2.22 13.36
C TYR A 78 15.16 -2.09 14.89
N ASN A 79 14.25 -1.25 15.40
CA ASN A 79 14.08 -1.04 16.84
C ASN A 79 13.38 -2.22 17.53
N ARG A 80 12.48 -2.92 16.83
CA ARG A 80 11.70 -4.02 17.42
C ARG A 80 12.51 -5.30 17.53
N PHE A 81 13.44 -5.55 16.63
CA PHE A 81 14.18 -6.80 16.51
C PHE A 81 15.70 -6.54 16.50
N PRO A 82 16.28 -6.02 17.60
CA PRO A 82 17.68 -5.59 17.64
C PRO A 82 18.70 -6.74 17.49
N ASN A 83 18.27 -7.99 17.68
CA ASN A 83 19.12 -9.17 17.60
C ASN A 83 18.99 -9.94 16.27
N GLN A 84 18.17 -9.45 15.34
CA GLN A 84 17.95 -10.09 14.04
C GLN A 84 18.88 -9.48 12.99
N ASP A 85 19.25 -10.29 12.00
CA ASP A 85 20.12 -9.87 10.91
C ASP A 85 19.37 -9.09 9.81
N GLU A 86 20.13 -8.53 8.87
CA GLU A 86 19.57 -7.76 7.75
C GLU A 86 18.63 -8.60 6.87
N GLY A 87 18.94 -9.88 6.65
CA GLY A 87 18.11 -10.78 5.84
C GLY A 87 16.73 -10.98 6.43
N TYR A 88 16.65 -11.22 7.75
CA TYR A 88 15.39 -11.30 8.49
C TYR A 88 14.60 -9.99 8.41
N LEU A 89 15.26 -8.85 8.66
CA LEU A 89 14.61 -7.54 8.62
C LEU A 89 14.07 -7.21 7.22
N THR A 90 14.85 -7.52 6.17
CA THR A 90 14.44 -7.36 4.77
C THR A 90 13.26 -8.27 4.44
N GLN A 91 13.25 -9.53 4.89
CA GLN A 91 12.12 -10.43 4.70
C GLN A 91 10.85 -9.90 5.39
N MET A 92 10.96 -9.49 6.66
CA MET A 92 9.83 -8.94 7.41
C MET A 92 9.30 -7.65 6.78
N ARG A 93 10.19 -6.75 6.33
CA ARG A 93 9.80 -5.53 5.63
C ARG A 93 9.02 -5.88 4.37
N SER A 94 9.54 -6.76 3.53
CA SER A 94 8.87 -7.19 2.29
C SER A 94 7.48 -7.76 2.56
N LYS A 95 7.28 -8.49 3.67
CA LYS A 95 5.95 -8.98 4.05
C LYS A 95 5.00 -7.85 4.47
N LEU A 96 5.46 -6.86 5.22
CA LEU A 96 4.64 -5.75 5.73
C LEU A 96 4.33 -4.66 4.71
N VAL A 97 5.10 -4.59 3.61
CA VAL A 97 4.86 -3.65 2.51
C VAL A 97 4.37 -4.35 1.25
N ASN A 98 4.07 -5.65 1.31
CA ASN A 98 3.57 -6.33 0.11
C ASN A 98 2.15 -5.87 -0.24
N ARG A 99 1.85 -5.89 -1.55
CA ARG A 99 0.55 -5.46 -2.07
C ARG A 99 -0.63 -6.21 -1.46
N SER A 100 -0.57 -7.54 -1.31
CA SER A 100 -1.69 -8.32 -0.77
C SER A 100 -2.05 -7.89 0.65
N PHE A 101 -1.04 -7.60 1.46
CA PHE A 101 -1.18 -7.10 2.83
C PHE A 101 -1.73 -5.68 2.85
N LEU A 102 -1.22 -4.79 2.00
CA LEU A 102 -1.75 -3.42 1.89
C LEU A 102 -3.20 -3.41 1.42
N THR A 103 -3.56 -4.25 0.44
CA THR A 103 -4.94 -4.45 0.00
C THR A 103 -5.83 -4.91 1.15
N GLN A 104 -5.38 -5.90 1.94
CA GLN A 104 -6.13 -6.34 3.13
C GLN A 104 -6.34 -5.20 4.13
N LEU A 105 -5.29 -4.41 4.42
CA LEU A 105 -5.39 -3.25 5.31
C LEU A 105 -6.39 -2.22 4.78
N THR A 106 -6.39 -1.93 3.47
CA THR A 106 -7.34 -1.01 2.84
C THR A 106 -8.80 -1.40 3.08
N TYR A 107 -9.11 -2.70 3.03
CA TYR A 107 -10.44 -3.21 3.39
C TYR A 107 -10.73 -3.11 4.88
N GLN A 108 -9.78 -3.52 5.74
CA GLN A 108 -9.97 -3.52 7.18
C GLN A 108 -10.18 -2.12 7.77
N ILE A 109 -9.55 -1.09 7.18
CA ILE A 109 -9.76 0.30 7.58
C ILE A 109 -10.97 0.95 6.89
N GLY A 110 -11.62 0.28 5.93
CA GLY A 110 -12.78 0.80 5.19
C GLY A 110 -12.46 1.84 4.10
N LEU A 111 -11.18 2.01 3.73
CA LEU A 111 -10.75 2.99 2.72
C LEU A 111 -11.24 2.61 1.32
N ASN A 112 -11.43 1.31 1.06
CA ASN A 112 -11.97 0.75 -0.19
C ASN A 112 -13.28 1.42 -0.65
N HIS A 113 -14.13 1.88 0.28
CA HIS A 113 -15.42 2.50 -0.05
C HIS A 113 -15.31 3.89 -0.68
N TYR A 114 -14.15 4.54 -0.58
CA TYR A 114 -13.96 5.93 -1.02
C TYR A 114 -13.14 6.05 -2.31
N ILE A 115 -12.68 4.92 -2.85
CA ILE A 115 -11.84 4.87 -4.05
C ILE A 115 -12.68 5.15 -5.30
N GLN A 116 -12.20 6.08 -6.13
CA GLN A 116 -12.77 6.38 -7.44
C GLN A 116 -11.95 5.67 -8.50
N SER A 117 -12.58 4.74 -9.23
CA SER A 117 -11.96 3.99 -10.31
C SER A 117 -12.99 3.65 -11.38
N ASN A 118 -12.57 3.68 -12.65
CA ASN A 118 -13.37 3.21 -13.79
C ASN A 118 -12.96 1.81 -14.27
N THR A 119 -12.11 1.14 -13.49
CA THR A 119 -11.57 -0.17 -13.84
C THR A 119 -12.64 -1.25 -13.73
N THR A 120 -12.75 -2.07 -14.78
CA THR A 120 -13.64 -3.23 -14.85
C THR A 120 -12.91 -4.57 -14.71
N SER A 121 -11.58 -4.57 -14.79
CA SER A 121 -10.76 -5.79 -14.69
C SER A 121 -10.45 -6.16 -13.23
N THR A 122 -10.49 -7.46 -12.92
CA THR A 122 -10.27 -8.00 -11.56
C THR A 122 -8.81 -7.88 -11.09
N ILE A 123 -7.87 -7.88 -12.03
CA ILE A 123 -6.43 -7.77 -11.73
C ILE A 123 -6.06 -6.33 -11.39
N GLU A 124 -6.47 -5.37 -12.22
CA GLU A 124 -6.22 -3.96 -11.93
C GLU A 124 -6.98 -3.52 -10.67
N SER A 125 -8.18 -4.08 -10.41
CA SER A 125 -8.90 -3.81 -9.16
C SER A 125 -8.13 -4.28 -7.92
N SER A 126 -7.35 -5.35 -8.01
CA SER A 126 -6.51 -5.82 -6.89
C SER A 126 -5.42 -4.82 -6.50
N HIS A 127 -4.84 -4.13 -7.49
CA HIS A 127 -3.72 -3.20 -7.31
C HIS A 127 -4.19 -1.88 -6.68
N ILE A 128 -5.35 -1.39 -7.14
CA ILE A 128 -5.97 -0.14 -6.73
C ILE A 128 -5.99 0.06 -5.20
N TYR A 129 -6.24 -0.99 -4.44
CA TYR A 129 -6.39 -0.88 -2.99
C TYR A 129 -5.09 -0.60 -2.26
N GLY A 130 -4.00 -1.31 -2.59
CA GLY A 130 -2.68 -1.08 -2.01
C GLY A 130 -2.15 0.31 -2.38
N ASP A 131 -2.22 0.63 -3.67
CA ASP A 131 -1.74 1.89 -4.24
C ASP A 131 -2.48 3.10 -3.61
N THR A 132 -3.77 2.95 -3.32
CA THR A 132 -4.55 4.01 -2.65
C THR A 132 -4.16 4.18 -1.18
N LEU A 133 -3.79 3.11 -0.47
CA LEU A 133 -3.29 3.22 0.90
C LEU A 133 -1.92 3.91 0.95
N GLU A 134 -1.04 3.58 0.01
CA GLU A 134 0.24 4.28 -0.16
C GLU A 134 0.00 5.75 -0.47
N ALA A 135 -0.89 6.06 -1.41
CA ALA A 135 -1.26 7.43 -1.73
C ALA A 135 -1.84 8.19 -0.53
N LEU A 136 -2.61 7.53 0.33
CA LEU A 136 -3.10 8.12 1.59
C LEU A 136 -1.93 8.44 2.54
N ILE A 137 -0.94 7.55 2.65
CA ILE A 137 0.29 7.79 3.43
C ILE A 137 1.05 8.99 2.87
N GLY A 138 1.20 9.08 1.54
CA GLY A 138 1.80 10.22 0.84
C GLY A 138 1.06 11.53 1.14
N ALA A 139 -0.28 11.51 1.15
CA ALA A 139 -1.10 12.67 1.49
C ALA A 139 -0.90 13.11 2.96
N ILE A 140 -0.84 12.17 3.91
CA ILE A 140 -0.56 12.47 5.32
C ILE A 140 0.83 13.11 5.46
N TYR A 141 1.83 12.56 4.78
CA TYR A 141 3.18 13.09 4.81
C TYR A 141 3.23 14.53 4.28
N LEU A 142 2.58 14.83 3.15
CA LEU A 142 2.54 16.20 2.61
C LEU A 142 1.76 17.19 3.49
N ASP A 143 0.72 16.73 4.19
CA ASP A 143 -0.14 17.57 5.02
C ASP A 143 0.44 17.83 6.42
N ARG A 144 1.15 16.83 6.99
CA ARG A 144 1.51 16.79 8.42
C ARG A 144 2.97 16.43 8.69
N GLY A 145 3.71 15.99 7.68
CA GLY A 145 5.10 15.58 7.79
C GLY A 145 5.30 14.14 8.25
N TYR A 146 6.56 13.70 8.23
CA TYR A 146 6.97 12.34 8.58
C TYR A 146 6.52 11.84 9.96
N PRO A 147 6.58 12.62 11.06
CA PRO A 147 6.21 12.11 12.38
C PRO A 147 4.75 11.64 12.46
N ASP A 148 3.83 12.37 11.85
CA ASP A 148 2.40 12.01 11.82
C ASP A 148 2.15 10.84 10.86
N ALA A 149 2.84 10.78 9.72
CA ALA A 149 2.79 9.63 8.80
C ALA A 149 3.29 8.35 9.48
N LYS A 150 4.46 8.36 10.12
CA LYS A 150 5.00 7.23 10.89
C LYS A 150 4.04 6.82 12.01
N LYS A 151 3.48 7.79 12.74
CA LYS A 151 2.51 7.51 13.80
C LYS A 151 1.26 6.82 13.25
N PHE A 152 0.74 7.24 12.11
CA PHE A 152 -0.37 6.58 11.44
C PHE A 152 -0.01 5.14 11.06
N ILE A 153 1.11 4.92 10.37
CA ILE A 153 1.55 3.58 9.95
C ILE A 153 1.70 2.64 11.15
N ILE A 154 2.45 3.03 12.18
CA ILE A 154 2.75 2.13 13.30
C ILE A 154 1.54 1.96 14.22
N ARG A 155 0.88 3.05 14.62
CA ARG A 155 -0.18 2.96 15.65
C ARG A 155 -1.56 2.64 15.09
N LYS A 156 -1.87 3.09 13.87
CA LYS A 156 -3.19 2.90 13.28
C LYS A 156 -3.25 1.70 12.37
N LEU A 157 -2.20 1.41 11.61
CA LEU A 157 -2.16 0.23 10.75
C LEU A 157 -1.57 -0.97 11.49
N LEU A 158 -0.29 -0.94 11.88
CA LEU A 158 0.36 -2.13 12.43
C LEU A 158 -0.30 -2.62 13.74
N ASN A 159 -0.37 -1.76 14.76
CA ASN A 159 -0.82 -2.20 16.09
C ASN A 159 -2.28 -2.69 16.14
N ASN A 160 -3.14 -2.24 15.21
CA ASN A 160 -4.56 -2.58 15.24
C ASN A 160 -4.92 -3.76 14.34
N TYR A 161 -4.14 -4.00 13.29
CA TYR A 161 -4.53 -4.91 12.22
C TYR A 161 -3.49 -5.99 11.91
N VAL A 162 -2.32 -5.94 12.57
CA VAL A 162 -1.18 -6.79 12.19
C VAL A 162 -0.73 -7.63 13.37
N ASN A 163 -0.87 -8.95 13.23
CA ASN A 163 -0.24 -9.91 14.12
C ASN A 163 1.18 -10.23 13.61
N LEU A 164 2.20 -9.65 14.24
CA LEU A 164 3.59 -9.86 13.84
C LEU A 164 4.05 -11.32 13.96
N VAL A 165 3.40 -12.14 14.79
CA VAL A 165 3.72 -13.57 14.91
C VAL A 165 3.23 -14.32 13.67
N GLU A 166 2.03 -14.03 13.19
CA GLU A 166 1.50 -14.60 11.96
C GLU A 166 2.33 -14.17 10.74
N VAL A 167 2.71 -12.90 10.66
CA VAL A 167 3.56 -12.39 9.57
C VAL A 167 4.91 -13.13 9.53
N GLN A 168 5.53 -13.40 10.69
CA GLN A 168 6.76 -14.19 10.76
C GLN A 168 6.56 -15.60 10.20
N ASN A 169 5.48 -16.26 10.60
CA ASN A 169 5.16 -17.64 10.21
C ASN A 169 4.66 -17.78 8.76
N THR A 170 4.26 -16.68 8.12
CA THR A 170 3.80 -16.70 6.73
C THR A 170 5.01 -16.90 5.82
N ASN A 171 5.20 -18.11 5.30
CA ASN A 171 6.24 -18.39 4.30
C ASN A 171 5.76 -17.95 2.92
N THR A 172 6.30 -16.85 2.41
CA THR A 172 5.94 -16.32 1.09
C THR A 172 7.10 -16.37 0.09
N ASN A 173 8.31 -16.75 0.52
CA ASN A 173 9.51 -16.69 -0.31
C ASN A 173 10.05 -18.07 -0.73
N TYR A 174 9.18 -18.88 -1.34
CA TYR A 174 9.55 -20.23 -1.81
C TYR A 174 10.63 -20.21 -2.89
N LYS A 175 10.67 -19.16 -3.73
CA LYS A 175 11.69 -19.01 -4.78
C LYS A 175 13.09 -18.78 -4.19
N SER A 176 13.25 -17.82 -3.26
CA SER A 176 14.56 -17.61 -2.64
C SER A 176 14.98 -18.80 -1.79
N GLN A 177 14.07 -19.43 -1.04
CA GLN A 177 14.38 -20.64 -0.27
C GLN A 177 14.92 -21.77 -1.16
N LEU A 178 14.33 -21.98 -2.34
CA LEU A 178 14.81 -22.98 -3.29
C LEU A 178 16.21 -22.63 -3.83
N ILE A 179 16.45 -21.36 -4.15
CA ILE A 179 17.76 -20.89 -4.63
C ILE A 179 18.83 -21.06 -3.53
N GLU A 180 18.53 -20.65 -2.31
CA GLU A 180 19.43 -20.80 -1.15
C GLU A 180 19.73 -22.27 -0.85
N TRP A 181 18.70 -23.13 -0.88
CA TRP A 181 18.87 -24.58 -0.73
C TRP A 181 19.74 -25.16 -1.84
N SER A 182 19.50 -24.77 -3.09
CA SER A 182 20.25 -25.26 -4.25
C SER A 182 21.72 -24.88 -4.16
N GLN A 183 22.02 -23.62 -3.83
CA GLN A 183 23.38 -23.13 -3.60
C GLN A 183 24.08 -23.85 -2.44
N LYS A 184 23.39 -24.04 -1.30
CA LYS A 184 23.95 -24.75 -0.13
C LYS A 184 24.28 -26.22 -0.43
N ASN A 185 23.46 -26.87 -1.26
CA ASN A 185 23.64 -28.28 -1.63
C ASN A 185 24.44 -28.47 -2.92
N LYS A 186 24.99 -27.39 -3.50
CA LYS A 186 25.73 -27.38 -4.77
C LYS A 186 24.96 -28.06 -5.92
N ARG A 187 23.64 -27.87 -5.95
CA ARG A 187 22.79 -28.29 -7.07
C ARG A 187 22.61 -27.13 -8.04
N ALA A 188 22.37 -27.46 -9.30
CA ALA A 188 21.93 -26.48 -10.27
C ALA A 188 20.42 -26.33 -10.12
N VAL A 189 19.88 -25.12 -10.24
CA VAL A 189 18.44 -24.91 -10.34
C VAL A 189 18.15 -24.09 -11.59
N SER A 190 17.29 -24.59 -12.47
CA SER A 190 16.77 -23.84 -13.61
C SER A 190 15.28 -23.52 -13.40
N PHE A 191 14.88 -22.36 -13.89
CA PHE A 191 13.48 -21.94 -13.91
C PHE A 191 13.11 -21.75 -15.38
N ASP A 192 12.33 -22.67 -15.91
CA ASP A 192 11.92 -22.65 -17.31
C ASP A 192 10.45 -22.27 -17.38
N THR A 193 10.13 -21.24 -18.15
CA THR A 193 8.75 -20.78 -18.36
C THR A 193 8.40 -21.00 -19.81
N VAL A 194 7.38 -21.81 -20.06
CA VAL A 194 6.87 -22.07 -21.41
C VAL A 194 5.62 -21.23 -21.64
N ASP A 195 5.67 -20.37 -22.65
CA ASP A 195 4.53 -19.62 -23.14
C ASP A 195 3.68 -20.53 -24.06
N GLU A 196 2.47 -20.88 -23.65
CA GLU A 196 1.46 -21.40 -24.57
C GLU A 196 0.44 -20.31 -24.90
N SER A 197 0.76 -19.46 -25.87
CA SER A 197 -0.24 -18.59 -26.48
C SER A 197 -1.01 -19.36 -27.55
N LYS A 198 -2.20 -19.87 -27.24
CA LYS A 198 -3.27 -19.95 -28.25
C LYS A 198 -4.20 -18.77 -28.07
N ASN A 199 -3.98 -17.81 -28.96
CA ASN A 199 -4.68 -16.56 -29.12
C ASN A 199 -6.14 -16.83 -29.51
N ASP A 200 -7.02 -17.00 -28.52
CA ASP A 200 -8.46 -17.24 -28.74
C ASP A 200 -9.34 -16.42 -27.75
N GLY A 201 -8.86 -15.24 -27.38
CA GLY A 201 -9.61 -14.30 -26.51
C GLY A 201 -9.73 -14.70 -25.04
N LYS A 202 -9.03 -15.75 -24.58
CA LYS A 202 -8.94 -16.15 -23.16
C LYS A 202 -7.70 -15.55 -22.48
N GLN A 203 -7.79 -15.36 -21.16
CA GLN A 203 -6.66 -14.91 -20.33
C GLN A 203 -5.41 -15.78 -20.57
N PRO A 204 -4.21 -15.16 -20.69
CA PRO A 204 -2.98 -15.91 -20.86
C PRO A 204 -2.71 -16.78 -19.62
N TRP A 205 -2.26 -18.00 -19.84
CA TRP A 205 -1.75 -18.88 -18.79
C TRP A 205 -0.32 -19.30 -19.13
N PHE A 206 0.46 -19.59 -18.10
CA PHE A 206 1.88 -19.92 -18.19
C PHE A 206 2.12 -21.23 -17.46
N VAL A 207 2.99 -22.07 -18.01
CA VAL A 207 3.55 -23.22 -17.28
C VAL A 207 4.99 -22.90 -16.92
N ALA A 208 5.30 -22.94 -15.63
CA ALA A 208 6.66 -22.82 -15.12
C ALA A 208 7.09 -24.18 -14.56
N SER A 209 8.21 -24.70 -15.05
CA SER A 209 8.88 -25.89 -14.52
C SER A 209 10.15 -25.49 -13.78
N ILE A 210 10.50 -26.30 -12.78
CA ILE A 210 11.69 -26.12 -11.96
C ILE A 210 12.46 -27.43 -12.01
N GLU A 211 13.72 -27.38 -12.47
CA GLU A 211 14.64 -28.52 -12.46
C GLU A 211 15.75 -28.29 -11.42
N VAL A 212 16.07 -29.33 -10.64
CA VAL A 212 16.95 -29.28 -9.44
C VAL A 212 17.88 -30.49 -9.37
#